data_AF-A0AAE4J847-F1
#
_entry.id   AF-A0AAE4J847-F1
#
_cell.length_a   1.000
_cell.length_b   1.000
_cell.length_c   1.000
_cell.angle_alpha   90.00
_cell.angle_beta   90.00
_cell.angle_gamma   90.00
#
_symmetry.space_group_name_H-M   'P 1'
#
loop_
_entity.id
_entity.type
_entity.pdbx_description
1 polymer ?
#
loop_
_entity_poly.entity_id
_entity_poly.type
_entity_poly.pdbx_seq_one_letter_code
_entity_poly.pdbx_strand_id
1 'polypeptide(L)'
;MLARVRESLSRRGLVLREPVKVLLVPLSELLEMGGQRGHTMGATTLGYPKDGLGQVTGIRIAAGLPPEVFHRVAAHEFGHAWIGQRRRGTLRPELAEGISEALAYGVLRDLGSPFADSIRERMKINPDPVYGAGFRTVRTCLLRFGLTAVLEALVRDGELPGTSFA
;
A
#
# COMPACT_ATOMS: atom_id res chain seq x y z
N MET A 1 -13.76 -2.68 11.02
CA MET A 1 -12.43 -3.00 10.44
C MET A 1 -11.82 -1.79 9.74
N LEU A 2 -12.45 -1.21 8.71
CA LEU A 2 -11.90 -0.05 7.96
C LEU A 2 -11.53 1.16 8.85
N ALA A 3 -12.33 1.48 9.87
CA ALA A 3 -12.03 2.57 10.80
C ALA A 3 -10.68 2.39 11.51
N ARG A 4 -10.34 1.17 11.93
CA ARG A 4 -9.05 0.85 12.58
C ARG A 4 -7.87 1.00 11.62
N VAL A 5 -8.04 0.61 10.36
CA VAL A 5 -7.03 0.83 9.31
C VAL A 5 -6.77 2.34 9.15
N ARG A 6 -7.85 3.12 8.98
CA ARG A 6 -7.76 4.59 8.83
C ARG A 6 -7.11 5.25 10.04
N GLU A 7 -7.49 4.86 11.25
CA GLU A 7 -6.90 5.37 12.48
C GLU A 7 -5.40 5.08 12.54
N SER A 8 -4.99 3.82 12.31
CA SER A 8 -3.59 3.41 12.33
C SER A 8 -2.76 4.17 11.29
N LEU A 9 -3.28 4.36 10.08
CA LEU A 9 -2.62 5.14 9.03
C LEU A 9 -2.58 6.65 9.35
N SER A 10 -3.66 7.21 9.91
CA SER A 10 -3.71 8.63 10.28
C SER A 10 -2.70 8.97 11.38
N ARG A 11 -2.52 8.08 12.38
CA ARG A 11 -1.46 8.22 13.41
C ARG A 11 -0.05 8.23 12.83
N ARG A 12 0.13 7.72 11.61
CA ARG A 12 1.38 7.69 10.86
C ARG A 12 1.51 8.86 9.86
N GLY A 13 0.56 9.80 9.86
CA GLY A 13 0.51 10.93 8.91
C GLY A 13 -0.08 10.59 7.54
N LEU A 14 -0.62 9.38 7.35
CA LEU A 14 -1.25 8.99 6.08
C LEU A 14 -2.73 9.34 6.06
N VAL A 15 -3.01 10.56 5.61
CA VAL A 15 -4.36 11.05 5.33
C VAL A 15 -4.51 11.24 3.82
N LEU A 16 -5.58 10.72 3.21
CA LEU A 16 -5.85 10.98 1.79
C LEU A 16 -6.27 12.45 1.60
N ARG A 17 -5.79 13.09 0.53
CA ARG A 17 -6.19 14.47 0.18
C ARG A 17 -7.62 14.51 -0.33
N GLU A 18 -7.96 13.54 -1.17
CA GLU A 18 -9.29 13.37 -1.73
C GLU A 18 -9.96 12.14 -1.12
N PRO A 19 -11.24 12.22 -0.73
CA PRO A 19 -12.00 11.05 -0.31
C PRO A 19 -12.05 9.99 -1.43
N VAL A 20 -11.84 8.73 -1.08
CA VAL A 20 -11.98 7.60 -2.00
C VAL A 20 -13.08 6.67 -1.52
N LYS A 21 -13.86 6.12 -2.45
CA LYS A 21 -14.84 5.08 -2.13
C LYS A 21 -14.10 3.77 -1.87
N VAL A 22 -14.46 3.10 -0.77
CA VAL A 22 -13.96 1.75 -0.45
C VAL A 22 -15.13 0.78 -0.63
N LEU A 23 -14.99 -0.18 -1.55
CA LEU A 23 -16.01 -1.16 -1.87
C LEU A 23 -15.54 -2.57 -1.50
N LEU A 24 -16.43 -3.34 -0.87
CA LEU A 24 -16.26 -4.78 -0.77
C LEU A 24 -16.83 -5.40 -2.04
N VAL A 25 -16.03 -6.22 -2.70
CA VAL A 25 -16.37 -6.83 -3.99
C VAL A 25 -16.16 -8.35 -3.95
N PRO A 26 -16.87 -9.14 -4.76
CA PRO A 26 -16.54 -10.55 -4.94
C PRO A 26 -15.09 -10.72 -5.39
N LEU A 27 -14.43 -11.80 -4.95
CA LEU A 27 -13.06 -12.09 -5.38
C LEU A 27 -12.96 -12.24 -6.91
N SER A 28 -14.01 -12.75 -7.56
CA SER A 28 -14.07 -12.87 -9.02
C SER A 28 -13.89 -11.53 -9.73
N GLU A 29 -14.48 -10.44 -9.21
CA GLU A 29 -14.33 -9.10 -9.79
C GLU A 29 -12.85 -8.68 -9.79
N LEU A 30 -12.13 -8.94 -8.69
CA LEU A 30 -10.71 -8.61 -8.58
C LEU A 30 -9.83 -9.49 -9.49
N LEU A 31 -10.19 -10.75 -9.66
CA LEU A 31 -9.49 -11.66 -10.58
C LEU A 31 -9.67 -11.23 -12.04
N GLU A 32 -10.87 -10.80 -12.41
CA GLU A 32 -11.17 -10.25 -13.74
C GLU A 32 -10.40 -8.94 -13.99
N MET A 33 -10.30 -8.07 -12.98
CA MET A 33 -9.52 -6.83 -13.06
C MET A 33 -8.01 -7.07 -13.17
N GLY A 34 -7.49 -8.11 -12.49
CA GLY A 34 -6.06 -8.40 -12.42
C GLY A 34 -5.46 -9.06 -13.67
N GLY A 35 -6.29 -9.51 -14.62
CA GLY A 35 -5.84 -10.22 -15.81
C GLY A 35 -4.96 -11.44 -15.50
N GLN A 36 -3.95 -11.72 -16.33
CA GLN A 36 -3.05 -12.88 -16.16
C GLN A 36 -2.06 -12.77 -14.98
N ARG A 37 -2.11 -11.69 -14.18
CA ARG A 37 -1.17 -11.47 -13.06
C ARG A 37 -1.60 -12.04 -11.72
N GLY A 38 -2.77 -12.66 -11.61
CA GLY A 38 -3.13 -13.61 -10.55
C GLY A 38 -3.27 -13.04 -9.12
N HIS A 39 -4.38 -13.40 -8.48
CA HIS A 39 -4.61 -13.38 -7.02
C HIS A 39 -4.38 -12.07 -6.26
N THR A 40 -4.94 -10.95 -6.74
CA THR A 40 -5.11 -9.78 -5.87
C THR A 40 -6.36 -9.89 -5.01
N MET A 41 -6.22 -9.56 -3.73
CA MET A 41 -7.35 -9.45 -2.79
C MET A 41 -7.82 -8.01 -2.61
N GLY A 42 -7.16 -7.05 -3.27
CA GLY A 42 -7.53 -5.64 -3.29
C GLY A 42 -7.08 -4.95 -4.58
N ALA A 43 -7.62 -3.77 -4.84
CA ALA A 43 -7.18 -2.95 -5.96
C ALA A 43 -7.48 -1.48 -5.72
N THR A 44 -6.48 -0.64 -5.93
CA THR A 44 -6.65 0.80 -6.08
C THR A 44 -7.01 1.11 -7.52
N THR A 45 -8.16 1.76 -7.74
CA THR A 45 -8.64 2.05 -9.09
C THR A 45 -8.33 3.45 -9.53
N LEU A 46 -7.97 3.57 -10.80
CA LEU A 46 -7.68 4.83 -11.46
C LEU A 46 -8.79 5.17 -12.45
N GLY A 47 -9.18 6.43 -12.51
CA GLY A 47 -9.94 7.03 -13.60
C GLY A 47 -9.04 7.97 -14.39
N TYR A 48 -9.31 8.15 -15.67
CA TYR A 48 -8.51 9.01 -16.53
C TYR A 48 -9.38 10.20 -16.98
N PRO A 49 -9.25 11.38 -16.33
CA PRO A 49 -9.89 12.60 -16.77
C PRO A 49 -9.28 13.06 -18.11
N LYS A 50 -9.83 14.14 -18.67
CA LYS A 50 -9.44 14.66 -20.00
C LYS A 50 -7.96 15.03 -20.15
N ASP A 51 -7.24 15.22 -19.05
CA ASP A 51 -5.80 15.50 -19.02
C ASP A 51 -4.93 14.23 -19.17
N GLY A 52 -5.54 13.04 -19.19
CA GLY A 52 -4.88 11.75 -19.40
C GLY A 52 -4.09 11.23 -18.19
N LEU A 53 -4.09 11.95 -17.06
CA LEU A 53 -3.39 11.52 -15.86
C LEU A 53 -4.29 10.63 -15.00
N GLY A 54 -3.84 9.42 -14.67
CA GLY A 54 -4.59 8.52 -13.80
C GLY A 54 -4.84 9.13 -12.43
N GLN A 55 -6.10 9.34 -12.07
CA GLN A 55 -6.57 9.83 -10.78
C GLN A 55 -7.15 8.68 -9.96
N VAL A 56 -6.79 8.59 -8.69
CA VAL A 56 -7.37 7.59 -7.78
C VAL A 56 -8.87 7.82 -7.62
N THR A 57 -9.69 6.85 -8.00
CA THR A 57 -11.16 6.91 -7.93
C THR A 57 -11.75 6.05 -6.83
N GLY A 58 -11.02 5.04 -6.35
CA GLY A 58 -11.54 4.11 -5.35
C GLY A 58 -10.56 3.03 -4.93
N ILE A 59 -10.99 2.28 -3.94
CA ILE A 59 -10.33 1.08 -3.43
C ILE A 59 -11.37 -0.04 -3.42
N ARG A 60 -11.02 -1.19 -3.99
CA ARG A 60 -11.80 -2.43 -3.93
C ARG A 60 -11.08 -3.44 -3.06
N ILE A 61 -11.82 -4.19 -2.25
CA ILE A 61 -11.28 -5.22 -1.36
C ILE A 61 -12.19 -6.44 -1.45
N ALA A 62 -11.60 -7.63 -1.52
CA ALA A 62 -12.35 -8.88 -1.54
C ALA A 62 -13.26 -8.96 -0.30
N ALA A 63 -14.52 -9.31 -0.53
CA ALA A 63 -15.48 -9.58 0.53
C ALA A 63 -15.16 -10.91 1.24
N GLY A 64 -15.52 -11.01 2.52
CA GLY A 64 -15.36 -12.26 3.30
C GLY A 64 -13.94 -12.57 3.77
N LEU A 65 -12.98 -11.64 3.64
CA LEU A 65 -11.63 -11.84 4.16
C LEU A 65 -11.63 -11.92 5.69
N PRO A 66 -10.76 -12.77 6.29
CA PRO A 66 -10.47 -12.72 7.71
C PRO A 66 -10.03 -11.31 8.12
N PRO A 67 -10.34 -10.84 9.34
CA PRO A 67 -10.09 -9.46 9.74
C PRO A 67 -8.65 -9.00 9.51
N GLU A 68 -7.65 -9.77 9.91
CA GLU A 68 -6.23 -9.43 9.75
C GLU A 68 -5.83 -9.32 8.28
N VAL A 69 -6.36 -10.20 7.44
CA VAL A 69 -6.14 -10.18 5.99
C VAL A 69 -6.79 -8.93 5.38
N PHE A 70 -8.02 -8.59 5.80
CA PHE A 70 -8.68 -7.34 5.42
C PHE A 70 -7.83 -6.13 5.81
N HIS A 71 -7.31 -6.06 7.04
CA HIS A 71 -6.51 -4.91 7.48
C HIS A 71 -5.20 -4.79 6.69
N ARG A 72 -4.53 -5.91 6.39
CA ARG A 72 -3.34 -5.92 5.54
C ARG A 72 -3.64 -5.36 4.16
N VAL A 73 -4.64 -5.93 3.48
CA VAL A 73 -5.02 -5.56 2.11
C VAL A 73 -5.48 -4.11 2.06
N ALA A 74 -6.38 -3.70 2.97
CA ALA A 74 -6.84 -2.33 3.04
C ALA A 74 -5.66 -1.36 3.20
N ALA A 75 -4.78 -1.59 4.20
CA ALA A 75 -3.65 -0.72 4.46
C ALA A 75 -2.69 -0.60 3.25
N HIS A 76 -2.48 -1.71 2.55
CA HIS A 76 -1.71 -1.77 1.32
C HIS A 76 -2.34 -0.88 0.23
N GLU A 77 -3.62 -1.05 -0.08
CA GLU A 77 -4.30 -0.23 -1.09
C GLU A 77 -4.39 1.26 -0.69
N PHE A 78 -4.53 1.57 0.59
CA PHE A 78 -4.43 2.95 1.06
C PHE A 78 -3.05 3.57 0.82
N GLY A 79 -1.98 2.76 0.84
CA GLY A 79 -0.63 3.20 0.47
C GLY A 79 -0.56 3.64 -0.98
N HIS A 80 -1.07 2.81 -1.89
CA HIS A 80 -1.19 3.12 -3.32
C HIS A 80 -2.02 4.38 -3.56
N ALA A 81 -3.20 4.47 -2.94
CA ALA A 81 -4.06 5.64 -3.03
C ALA A 81 -3.38 6.93 -2.51
N TRP A 82 -2.63 6.83 -1.40
CA TRP A 82 -1.94 7.98 -0.80
C TRP A 82 -0.85 8.54 -1.70
N ILE A 83 -0.05 7.66 -2.33
CA ILE A 83 0.97 8.03 -3.32
C ILE A 83 0.32 8.63 -4.57
N GLY A 84 -0.70 7.95 -5.11
CA GLY A 84 -1.38 8.36 -6.34
C GLY A 84 -2.05 9.74 -6.27
N GLN A 85 -2.43 10.20 -5.07
CA GLN A 85 -2.99 11.54 -4.86
C GLN A 85 -1.93 12.65 -4.69
N ARG A 86 -0.65 12.30 -4.59
CA ARG A 86 0.42 13.25 -4.20
C ARG A 86 1.53 13.36 -5.22
N ARG A 87 1.87 12.26 -5.89
CA ARG A 87 2.95 12.21 -6.85
C ARG A 87 2.42 12.42 -8.27
N ARG A 88 3.15 13.20 -9.07
CA ARG A 88 2.98 13.23 -10.53
C ARG A 88 3.78 12.08 -11.13
N GLY A 89 3.11 11.20 -11.89
CA GLY A 89 3.71 10.02 -12.50
C GLY A 89 3.84 8.83 -11.55
N THR A 90 4.23 7.68 -12.09
CA THR A 90 4.31 6.40 -11.37
C THR A 90 5.64 6.19 -10.66
N LEU A 91 5.60 5.58 -9.47
CA LEU A 91 6.81 5.02 -8.85
C LEU A 91 7.25 3.75 -9.59
N ARG A 92 8.52 3.37 -9.42
CA ARG A 92 8.93 2.00 -9.74
C ARG A 92 8.11 1.00 -8.94
N PRO A 93 7.70 -0.15 -9.51
CA PRO A 93 6.87 -1.13 -8.83
C PRO A 93 7.40 -1.54 -7.46
N GLU A 94 8.72 -1.75 -7.34
CA GLU A 94 9.37 -2.18 -6.09
C GLU A 94 9.22 -1.14 -4.97
N LEU A 95 9.20 0.15 -5.32
CA LEU A 95 9.00 1.23 -4.35
C LEU A 95 7.53 1.40 -3.99
N ALA A 96 6.64 1.31 -4.97
CA ALA A 96 5.19 1.38 -4.75
C ALA A 96 4.71 0.23 -3.85
N GLU A 97 5.05 -1.02 -4.20
CA GLU A 97 4.70 -2.19 -3.40
C GLU A 97 5.44 -2.19 -2.06
N GLY A 98 6.71 -1.77 -2.05
CA GLY A 98 7.51 -1.73 -0.84
C GLY A 98 6.94 -0.80 0.24
N ILE A 99 6.51 0.41 -0.12
CA ILE A 99 5.89 1.33 0.85
C ILE A 99 4.51 0.86 1.27
N SER A 100 3.69 0.34 0.33
CA SER A 100 2.36 -0.19 0.63
C SER A 100 2.43 -1.41 1.57
N GLU A 101 3.37 -2.33 1.36
CA GLU A 101 3.63 -3.45 2.28
C GLU A 101 4.18 -2.98 3.63
N ALA A 102 5.04 -1.96 3.67
CA ALA A 102 5.55 -1.41 4.93
C ALA A 102 4.45 -0.77 5.80
N LEU A 103 3.50 -0.10 5.17
CA LEU A 103 2.32 0.45 5.85
C LEU A 103 1.41 -0.66 6.37
N ALA A 104 1.14 -1.68 5.55
CA ALA A 104 0.36 -2.85 5.96
C ALA A 104 1.01 -3.59 7.13
N TYR A 105 2.33 -3.78 7.10
CA TYR A 105 3.10 -4.33 8.23
C TYR A 105 2.91 -3.50 9.51
N GLY A 106 2.92 -2.18 9.38
CA GLY A 106 2.68 -1.25 10.48
C GLY A 106 1.27 -1.34 11.06
N VAL A 107 0.25 -1.51 10.21
CA VAL A 107 -1.16 -1.69 10.66
C VAL A 107 -1.34 -3.03 11.36
N LEU A 108 -0.78 -4.11 10.81
CA LEU A 108 -0.81 -5.43 11.43
C LEU A 108 -0.15 -5.42 12.81
N ARG A 109 0.95 -4.66 12.98
CA ARG A 109 1.58 -4.47 14.30
C ARG A 109 0.62 -3.88 15.32
N ASP A 110 -0.16 -2.89 14.92
CA ASP A 110 -1.10 -2.22 15.82
C ASP A 110 -2.31 -3.10 16.16
N LEU A 111 -2.61 -4.14 15.36
CA LEU A 111 -3.64 -5.12 15.72
C LEU A 111 -3.19 -6.04 16.85
N GLY A 112 -1.90 -6.43 16.88
CA GLY A 112 -1.32 -7.23 17.96
C GLY A 112 -1.93 -8.61 18.17
N SER A 113 -2.57 -9.21 17.15
CA SER A 113 -3.09 -10.58 17.24
C SER A 113 -2.04 -11.61 16.78
N PRO A 114 -2.07 -12.86 17.30
CA PRO A 114 -1.15 -13.91 16.85
C PRO A 114 -1.20 -14.17 15.33
N PHE A 115 -2.38 -14.05 14.73
CA PHE A 115 -2.52 -14.19 13.28
C PHE A 115 -1.90 -13.01 12.53
N ALA A 116 -2.08 -11.77 13.03
CA ALA A 116 -1.44 -10.59 12.45
C ALA A 116 0.09 -10.71 12.51
N ASP A 117 0.64 -11.20 13.61
CA ASP A 117 2.08 -11.42 13.75
C ASP A 117 2.57 -12.53 12.81
N SER A 118 1.83 -13.62 12.66
CA SER A 118 2.16 -14.67 11.68
C SER A 118 2.22 -14.14 10.24
N ILE A 119 1.30 -13.25 9.86
CA ILE A 119 1.31 -12.58 8.55
C ILE A 119 2.56 -11.70 8.43
N ARG A 120 2.89 -10.91 9.46
CA ARG A 120 4.06 -10.03 9.47
C ARG A 120 5.38 -10.79 9.34
N GLU A 121 5.48 -11.95 9.99
CA GLU A 121 6.65 -12.83 9.87
C GLU A 121 6.82 -13.29 8.41
N ARG A 122 5.73 -13.71 7.75
CA ARG A 122 5.76 -14.09 6.33
C ARG A 122 6.14 -12.93 5.41
N MET A 123 5.69 -11.71 5.69
CA MET A 123 6.05 -10.53 4.88
C MET A 123 7.56 -10.28 4.86
N LYS A 124 8.26 -10.51 5.98
CA LYS A 124 9.72 -10.32 6.05
C LYS A 124 10.49 -11.27 5.15
N ILE A 125 10.00 -12.49 4.97
CA ILE A 125 10.67 -13.57 4.23
C ILE A 125 10.06 -13.81 2.84
N ASN A 126 9.13 -12.96 2.37
CA ASN A 126 8.53 -13.10 1.06
C ASN A 126 9.64 -13.07 -0.03
N PRO A 127 9.80 -14.13 -0.85
CA PRO A 127 10.86 -14.19 -1.85
C PRO A 127 10.55 -13.35 -3.10
N ASP A 128 9.32 -12.84 -3.24
CA ASP A 128 8.91 -12.06 -4.40
C ASP A 128 9.85 -10.85 -4.63
N PRO A 129 10.37 -10.67 -5.86
CA PRO A 129 11.35 -9.63 -6.16
C PRO A 129 10.78 -8.22 -6.13
N VAL A 130 9.46 -8.05 -6.22
CA VAL A 130 8.79 -6.74 -6.19
C VAL A 130 8.22 -6.48 -4.81
N TYR A 131 7.34 -7.35 -4.31
CA TYR A 131 6.67 -7.18 -3.03
C TYR A 131 7.63 -7.43 -1.86
N GLY A 132 8.30 -8.59 -1.86
CA GLY A 132 9.16 -9.01 -0.76
C GLY A 132 10.46 -8.20 -0.68
N ALA A 133 11.17 -8.08 -1.81
CA ALA A 133 12.40 -7.29 -1.86
C ALA A 133 12.10 -5.79 -1.70
N GLY A 134 11.04 -5.27 -2.33
CA GLY A 134 10.59 -3.89 -2.14
C GLY A 134 10.30 -3.56 -0.67
N PHE A 135 9.55 -4.43 0.02
CA PHE A 135 9.29 -4.28 1.46
C PHE A 135 10.58 -4.21 2.27
N ARG A 136 11.53 -5.13 2.05
CA ARG A 136 12.81 -5.14 2.79
C ARG A 136 13.63 -3.87 2.53
N THR A 137 13.70 -3.43 1.28
CA THR A 137 14.43 -2.20 0.89
C THR A 137 13.83 -0.97 1.55
N VAL A 138 12.51 -0.78 1.43
CA VAL A 138 11.81 0.36 2.04
C VAL A 138 11.90 0.30 3.55
N ARG A 139 11.73 -0.88 4.17
CA ARG A 139 11.83 -1.05 5.63
C ARG A 139 13.21 -0.65 6.16
N THR A 140 14.30 -0.99 5.46
CA THR A 140 15.64 -0.53 5.84
C THR A 140 15.75 0.98 5.83
N CYS A 141 15.19 1.64 4.80
CA CYS A 141 15.15 3.10 4.75
C CYS A 141 14.27 3.72 5.85
N LEU A 142 13.12 3.12 6.14
CA LEU A 142 12.23 3.57 7.23
C LEU A 142 12.93 3.49 8.59
N LEU A 143 13.70 2.43 8.83
CA LEU A 143 14.47 2.28 10.07
C LEU A 143 15.59 3.33 10.19
N ARG A 144 16.15 3.77 9.07
CA ARG A 144 17.25 4.75 9.05
C ARG A 144 16.79 6.20 9.08
N PHE A 145 15.74 6.53 8.33
CA PHE A 145 15.34 7.92 8.06
C PHE A 145 13.97 8.29 8.66
N GLY A 146 13.21 7.30 9.12
CA GLY A 146 11.84 7.51 9.60
C GLY A 146 10.82 7.61 8.47
N LEU A 147 9.53 7.48 8.84
CA LEU A 147 8.44 7.41 7.88
C LEU A 147 8.23 8.70 7.08
N THR A 148 8.22 9.85 7.77
CA THR A 148 7.96 11.16 7.14
C THR A 148 8.98 11.44 6.03
N ALA A 149 10.27 11.30 6.32
CA ALA A 149 11.33 11.56 5.34
C ALA A 149 11.25 10.62 4.12
N VAL A 150 10.94 9.34 4.34
CA VAL A 150 10.76 8.37 3.24
C VAL A 150 9.56 8.72 2.37
N LEU A 151 8.41 9.04 2.98
CA LEU A 151 7.20 9.41 2.23
C LEU A 151 7.40 10.70 1.43
N GLU A 152 8.07 11.69 2.00
CA GLU A 152 8.39 12.95 1.32
C GLU A 152 9.32 12.73 0.12
N ALA A 153 10.39 11.94 0.28
CA ALA A 153 11.30 11.59 -0.81
C ALA A 153 10.60 10.82 -1.94
N LEU A 154 9.74 9.85 -1.61
CA LEU A 154 8.97 9.10 -2.61
C LEU A 154 8.01 10.00 -3.39
N VAL A 155 7.35 10.95 -2.72
CA VAL A 155 6.44 11.90 -3.37
C VAL A 155 7.19 12.91 -4.24
N ARG A 156 8.29 13.47 -3.73
CA ARG A 156 9.06 14.53 -4.39
C ARG A 156 9.93 14.01 -5.53
N ASP A 157 10.72 12.97 -5.23
CA ASP A 157 11.80 12.51 -6.10
C ASP A 157 11.45 11.19 -6.79
N GLY A 158 10.51 10.41 -6.22
CA GLY A 158 10.23 9.06 -6.68
C GLY A 158 11.30 8.04 -6.28
N GLU A 159 12.17 8.41 -5.35
CA GLU A 159 13.32 7.63 -4.89
C GLU A 159 13.34 7.56 -3.36
N LEU A 160 14.14 6.64 -2.82
CA LEU A 160 14.36 6.55 -1.37
C LEU A 160 15.41 7.58 -0.92
N PRO A 161 15.30 8.09 0.32
CA PRO A 161 16.32 9.01 0.83
C PRO A 161 17.70 8.35 0.85
N GLY A 162 18.71 9.11 0.40
CA GLY A 162 20.09 8.64 0.34
C GLY A 162 20.45 7.78 -0.88
N THR A 163 19.55 7.63 -1.86
CA THR A 163 19.88 6.99 -3.16
C THR A 163 20.23 7.99 -4.26
N SER A 164 20.23 9.30 -3.98
CA SER A 164 20.78 10.32 -4.88
C SER A 164 22.31 10.22 -4.91
N PHE A 165 22.84 9.52 -5.89
CA PHE A 165 24.17 9.80 -6.40
C PHE A 165 24.05 10.99 -7.37
N ALA A 166 24.88 12.01 -7.15
CA ALA A 166 25.12 13.08 -8.09
C ALA A 166 25.64 12.53 -9.43
#